data_AF-A0A849Z8I4-F1
#
_entry.id   AF-A0A849Z8I4-F1
#
_cell.length_a   1.000
_cell.length_b   1.000
_cell.length_c   1.000
_cell.angle_alpha   90.00
_cell.angle_beta   90.00
_cell.angle_gamma   90.00
#
_symmetry.space_group_name_H-M   'P 1'
#
loop_
_entity.id
_entity.type
_entity.pdbx_description
1 polymer ?
#
loop_
_entity_poly.entity_id
_entity_poly.type
_entity_poly.pdbx_seq_one_letter_code
_entity_poly.pdbx_strand_id
1 'polypeptide(L)'
;MSPIRLLGLVVPVLLLATGCGVTIRNETDVAAPQRYRPEGADKQWLIEATLDSEIHNDGWYEWVAGRTVEVTINGEKAVEGRFAADSIGTPTGTFDGSYGDSEVHVDCSSQVKTLSWIEVRCRVLVDGETATTLIM
;
A
#
# COMPACT_ATOMS: atom_id res chain seq x y z
N MET A 1 21.51 -70.17 -23.39
CA MET A 1 21.18 -69.17 -24.43
C MET A 1 19.67 -69.06 -24.53
N SER A 2 19.11 -68.01 -23.91
CA SER A 2 17.97 -67.21 -24.36
C SER A 2 17.76 -66.10 -23.32
N PRO A 3 17.64 -64.82 -23.71
CA PRO A 3 17.71 -63.67 -22.81
C PRO A 3 16.32 -63.13 -22.47
N ILE A 4 16.12 -62.61 -21.25
CA ILE A 4 15.01 -61.69 -20.98
C ILE A 4 15.56 -60.51 -20.18
N ARG A 5 15.55 -59.36 -20.87
CA ARG A 5 15.81 -58.03 -20.33
C ARG A 5 14.64 -57.64 -19.43
N LEU A 6 14.92 -57.13 -18.24
CA LEU A 6 14.01 -56.18 -17.59
C LEU A 6 14.80 -54.91 -17.29
N LEU A 7 14.60 -53.93 -18.17
CA LEU A 7 14.88 -52.53 -17.90
C LEU A 7 14.02 -52.13 -16.68
N GLY A 8 14.66 -51.97 -15.53
CA GLY A 8 14.08 -51.23 -14.41
C GLY A 8 14.20 -49.74 -14.71
N LEU A 9 13.20 -49.21 -15.41
CA LEU A 9 12.99 -47.78 -15.57
C LEU A 9 12.69 -47.21 -14.18
N VAL A 10 13.70 -46.64 -13.51
CA VAL A 10 13.46 -45.83 -12.30
C VAL A 10 12.84 -44.52 -12.78
N VAL A 11 11.52 -44.44 -12.74
CA VAL A 11 10.77 -43.19 -12.92
C VAL A 11 11.07 -42.34 -11.68
N PRO A 12 11.75 -41.18 -11.79
CA PRO A 12 11.73 -40.23 -10.71
C PRO A 12 10.30 -39.72 -10.59
N VAL A 13 9.63 -40.07 -9.50
CA VAL A 13 8.39 -39.43 -9.08
C VAL A 13 8.76 -37.99 -8.72
N LEU A 14 8.76 -37.12 -9.74
CA LEU A 14 8.65 -35.67 -9.52
C LEU A 14 7.23 -35.46 -8.98
N LEU A 15 7.09 -35.49 -7.66
CA LEU A 15 5.98 -34.83 -6.99
C LEU A 15 6.08 -33.35 -7.34
N LEU A 16 5.37 -32.95 -8.39
CA LEU A 16 5.00 -31.57 -8.64
C LEU A 16 4.27 -31.13 -7.37
N ALA A 17 4.97 -30.41 -6.50
CA ALA A 17 4.35 -29.53 -5.54
C ALA A 17 3.55 -28.52 -6.37
N THR A 18 2.31 -28.85 -6.69
CA THR A 18 1.30 -27.90 -7.14
C THR A 18 1.02 -27.01 -5.95
N GLY A 19 1.95 -26.09 -5.68
CA GLY A 19 1.73 -25.00 -4.77
C GLY A 19 0.67 -24.13 -5.42
N CYS A 20 -0.57 -24.22 -4.94
CA CYS A 20 -1.47 -23.09 -4.94
C CYS A 20 -0.84 -22.04 -4.02
N GLY A 21 0.19 -21.35 -4.51
CA GLY A 21 0.91 -20.33 -3.78
C GLY A 21 0.22 -18.99 -4.04
N VAL A 22 -0.24 -18.33 -2.99
CA VAL A 22 -0.59 -16.92 -3.08
C VAL A 22 0.69 -16.15 -3.39
N THR A 23 0.71 -15.49 -4.54
CA THR A 23 1.76 -14.55 -4.92
C THR A 23 1.45 -13.20 -4.29
N ILE A 24 2.44 -12.59 -3.64
CA ILE A 24 2.33 -11.26 -3.05
C ILE A 24 3.10 -10.28 -3.94
N ARG A 25 2.43 -9.21 -4.36
CA ARG A 25 2.98 -8.11 -5.14
C ARG A 25 2.75 -6.80 -4.38
N ASN A 26 3.74 -5.92 -4.39
CA ASN A 26 3.60 -4.58 -3.84
C ASN A 26 3.55 -3.57 -4.98
N GLU A 27 2.64 -2.62 -4.89
CA GLU A 27 2.57 -1.43 -5.76
C GLU A 27 2.67 -0.18 -4.89
N THR A 28 3.41 0.83 -5.37
CA THR A 28 3.60 2.10 -4.67
C THR A 28 3.07 3.23 -5.54
N ASP A 29 2.07 3.93 -5.05
CA ASP A 29 1.57 5.17 -5.64
C ASP A 29 2.16 6.37 -4.88
N VAL A 30 2.48 7.44 -5.59
CA VAL A 30 3.10 8.64 -5.02
C VAL A 30 2.25 9.86 -5.35
N ALA A 31 1.81 10.58 -4.33
CA ALA A 31 1.07 11.83 -4.51
C ALA A 31 1.98 12.91 -5.08
N ALA A 32 1.41 13.82 -5.89
CA ALA A 32 2.14 15.01 -6.31
C ALA A 32 2.50 15.88 -5.08
N PRO A 33 3.77 16.30 -4.92
CA PRO A 33 4.21 17.07 -3.76
C PRO A 33 3.43 18.38 -3.64
N GLN A 34 3.06 18.74 -2.40
CA GLN A 34 2.32 19.95 -2.10
C GLN A 34 3.17 20.87 -1.23
N ARG A 35 3.04 22.19 -1.44
CA ARG A 35 3.72 23.19 -0.60
C ARG A 35 2.71 23.80 0.35
N TYR A 36 3.05 23.81 1.63
CA TYR A 36 2.24 24.42 2.69
C TYR A 36 3.12 25.35 3.51
N ARG A 37 2.55 26.42 4.05
CA ARG A 37 3.23 27.27 5.03
C ARG A 37 2.29 27.41 6.22
N PRO A 38 2.61 26.82 7.37
CA PRO A 38 1.86 27.07 8.59
C PRO A 38 1.85 28.56 8.94
N GLU A 39 0.80 29.01 9.61
CA GLU A 39 0.74 30.38 10.09
C GLU A 39 1.93 30.66 11.03
N GLY A 40 2.61 31.79 10.82
CA GLY A 40 3.79 32.16 11.61
C GLY A 40 5.10 31.44 11.25
N ALA A 41 5.09 30.45 10.35
CA ALA A 41 6.31 29.76 9.94
C ALA A 41 7.13 30.54 8.90
N ASP A 42 8.44 30.66 9.14
CA ASP A 42 9.37 31.34 8.23
C ASP A 42 9.54 30.57 6.90
N LYS A 43 9.45 29.24 6.96
CA LYS A 43 9.73 28.33 5.83
C LYS A 43 8.46 27.66 5.34
N GLN A 44 8.41 27.45 4.02
CA GLN A 44 7.44 26.54 3.42
C GLN A 44 7.87 25.10 3.69
N TRP A 45 6.89 24.25 3.92
CA TRP A 45 7.02 22.81 4.02
C TRP A 45 6.66 22.16 2.69
N LEU A 46 7.37 21.08 2.36
CA LEU A 46 7.04 20.18 1.27
C LEU A 46 6.34 18.96 1.87
N ILE A 47 5.06 18.78 1.56
CA ILE A 47 4.25 17.64 2.03
C ILE A 47 4.11 16.65 0.88
N GLU A 48 4.50 15.41 1.15
CA GLU A 48 4.47 14.30 0.20
C GLU A 48 3.76 13.10 0.83
N ALA A 49 3.18 12.23 0.00
CA ALA A 49 2.66 10.96 0.49
C ALA A 49 2.93 9.82 -0.48
N THR A 50 3.11 8.64 0.09
CA THR A 50 3.16 7.37 -0.62
C THR A 50 2.05 6.46 -0.12
N LEU A 51 1.55 5.62 -1.02
CA LEU A 51 0.59 4.58 -0.74
C LEU A 51 1.15 3.25 -1.22
N ASP A 52 1.55 2.41 -0.27
CA ASP A 52 2.01 1.06 -0.56
C ASP A 52 0.85 0.09 -0.46
N SER A 53 0.49 -0.51 -1.59
CA SER A 53 -0.57 -1.51 -1.71
C SER A 53 0.03 -2.92 -1.72
N GLU A 54 -0.39 -3.76 -0.78
CA GLU A 54 -0.10 -5.18 -0.76
C GLU A 54 -1.19 -5.94 -1.50
N ILE A 55 -0.83 -6.59 -2.60
CA ILE A 55 -1.75 -7.29 -3.50
C ILE A 55 -1.45 -8.78 -3.46
N HIS A 56 -2.47 -9.58 -3.17
CA HIS A 56 -2.40 -11.04 -3.14
C HIS A 56 -3.08 -11.61 -4.38
N ASN A 57 -2.49 -12.66 -4.95
CA ASN A 57 -3.00 -13.35 -6.13
C ASN A 57 -2.85 -14.87 -5.96
N ASP A 58 -3.95 -15.62 -5.99
CA ASP A 58 -3.95 -17.08 -5.83
C ASP A 58 -3.98 -17.86 -7.16
N GLY A 59 -3.82 -17.15 -8.29
CA GLY A 59 -3.90 -17.67 -9.65
C GLY A 59 -5.29 -17.53 -10.29
N TRP A 60 -6.35 -17.29 -9.52
CA TRP A 60 -7.72 -17.13 -10.01
C TRP A 60 -8.33 -15.77 -9.68
N TYR A 61 -7.90 -15.18 -8.56
CA TYR A 61 -8.40 -13.91 -8.07
C TYR A 61 -7.24 -13.06 -7.55
N GLU A 62 -7.33 -11.75 -7.79
CA GLU A 62 -6.40 -10.76 -7.26
C GLU A 62 -7.18 -9.85 -6.30
N TRP A 63 -6.62 -9.62 -5.12
CA TRP A 63 -7.20 -8.72 -4.12
C TRP A 63 -6.12 -7.94 -3.40
N VAL A 64 -6.50 -6.76 -2.93
CA VAL A 64 -5.66 -5.96 -2.05
C VAL A 64 -5.81 -6.54 -0.66
N ALA A 65 -4.71 -6.85 0.01
CA ALA A 65 -4.68 -7.35 1.39
C ALA A 65 -4.54 -6.22 2.42
N GLY A 66 -3.91 -5.12 2.02
CA GLY A 66 -3.81 -3.92 2.83
C GLY A 66 -3.15 -2.80 2.08
N ARG A 67 -3.28 -1.59 2.64
CA ARG A 67 -2.57 -0.41 2.14
C ARG A 67 -1.93 0.33 3.29
N THR A 68 -0.71 0.79 3.10
CA THR A 68 -0.04 1.66 4.05
C THR A 68 0.13 3.03 3.40
N VAL A 69 -0.40 4.07 4.04
CA VAL A 69 -0.10 5.46 3.70
C VAL A 69 1.05 5.95 4.57
N GLU A 70 2.01 6.60 3.95
CA GLU A 70 3.05 7.36 4.63
C GLU A 70 2.96 8.82 4.17
N VAL A 71 2.90 9.75 5.12
CA VAL A 71 2.99 11.19 4.83
C VAL A 71 4.31 11.70 5.37
N THR A 72 5.06 12.39 4.51
CA THR A 72 6.32 13.01 4.88
C THR A 72 6.24 14.53 4.75
N ILE A 73 6.97 15.23 5.60
CA ILE A 73 7.11 16.68 5.58
C ILE A 73 8.60 16.99 5.49
N ASN A 74 9.02 17.68 4.43
CA ASN A 74 10.42 17.95 4.09
C ASN A 74 11.31 16.69 4.07
N GLY A 75 10.75 15.54 3.66
CA GLY A 75 11.43 14.25 3.61
C GLY A 75 11.53 13.51 4.95
N GLU A 76 10.95 14.04 6.02
CA GLU A 76 10.83 13.33 7.31
C GLU A 76 9.43 12.74 7.45
N LYS A 77 9.33 11.50 7.92
CA LYS A 77 8.04 10.84 8.14
C LYS A 77 7.27 11.52 9.27
N ALA A 78 6.10 12.07 8.94
CA ALA A 78 5.22 12.72 9.89
C ALA A 78 4.10 11.78 10.38
N VAL A 79 3.54 10.96 9.47
CA VAL A 79 2.42 10.05 9.75
C VAL A 79 2.59 8.75 8.96
N GLU A 80 2.23 7.63 9.58
CA GLU A 80 2.09 6.32 8.93
C GLU A 80 0.78 5.66 9.36
N GLY A 81 0.05 5.09 8.41
CA GLY A 81 -1.25 4.50 8.66
C GLY A 81 -1.53 3.31 7.77
N ARG A 82 -2.11 2.23 8.31
CA ARG A 82 -2.51 1.06 7.52
C ARG A 82 -4.02 0.90 7.47
N PHE A 83 -4.56 0.74 6.27
CA PHE A 83 -5.94 0.33 6.02
C PHE A 83 -5.98 -1.19 5.86
N ALA A 84 -6.86 -1.86 6.61
CA ALA A 84 -7.21 -3.24 6.35
C ALA A 84 -8.10 -3.31 5.10
N ALA A 85 -7.83 -4.28 4.23
CA ALA A 85 -8.58 -4.46 2.99
C ALA A 85 -9.80 -5.40 3.13
N ASP A 86 -10.14 -5.78 4.36
CA ASP A 86 -11.24 -6.68 4.67
C ASP A 86 -12.63 -6.07 4.41
N SER A 87 -12.70 -4.76 4.18
CA SER A 87 -13.92 -4.10 3.73
C SER A 87 -14.05 -4.17 2.21
N ILE A 88 -15.04 -4.93 1.73
CA ILE A 88 -15.61 -4.82 0.37
C ILE A 88 -16.29 -3.44 0.25
N GLY A 89 -15.50 -2.36 0.30
CA GLY A 89 -15.98 -0.99 0.47
C GLY A 89 -14.90 0.05 0.16
N THR A 90 -15.20 1.30 0.51
CA THR A 90 -14.30 2.45 0.43
C THR A 90 -13.54 2.58 1.75
N PRO A 91 -12.39 1.89 1.96
CA PRO A 91 -11.63 2.01 3.20
C PRO A 91 -11.36 3.49 3.50
N THR A 92 -11.73 3.88 4.70
CA THR A 92 -11.41 5.17 5.32
C THR A 92 -10.50 4.90 6.50
N GLY A 93 -9.58 5.82 6.77
CA GLY A 93 -8.66 5.72 7.90
C GLY A 93 -8.26 7.11 8.35
N THR A 94 -8.10 7.24 9.65
CA THR A 94 -7.65 8.46 10.30
C THR A 94 -6.38 8.13 11.06
N PHE A 95 -5.34 8.92 10.83
CA PHE A 95 -4.00 8.66 11.38
C PHE A 95 -3.41 9.93 11.95
N ASP A 96 -2.82 9.79 13.12
CA ASP A 96 -2.20 10.88 13.86
C ASP A 96 -0.68 10.71 13.88
N GLY A 97 0.01 11.83 13.87
CA GLY A 97 1.45 11.91 14.03
C GLY A 97 1.89 13.33 14.29
N SER A 98 3.15 13.63 13.98
CA SER A 98 3.75 14.91 14.36
C SER A 98 4.92 15.26 13.45
N TYR A 99 5.17 16.56 13.30
CA TYR A 99 6.37 17.07 12.65
C TYR A 99 6.88 18.31 13.40
N GLY A 100 8.06 18.19 14.02
CA GLY A 100 8.54 19.20 14.96
C GLY A 100 7.60 19.33 16.16
N ASP A 101 7.14 20.54 16.44
CA ASP A 101 6.19 20.85 17.53
C ASP A 101 4.72 20.82 17.09
N SER A 102 4.44 20.55 15.80
CA SER A 102 3.09 20.55 15.25
C SER A 102 2.47 19.15 15.23
N GLU A 103 1.18 19.08 15.55
CA GLU A 103 0.36 17.88 15.38
C GLU A 103 -0.02 17.72 13.91
N VAL A 104 0.08 16.49 13.38
CA VAL A 104 -0.28 16.18 12.00
C VAL A 104 -1.35 15.10 12.00
N HIS A 105 -2.52 15.44 11.45
CA HIS A 105 -3.65 14.53 11.31
C HIS A 105 -3.91 14.22 9.84
N VAL A 106 -4.15 12.97 9.51
CA VAL A 106 -4.37 12.53 8.14
C VAL A 106 -5.67 11.75 8.06
N ASP A 107 -6.65 12.34 7.38
CA ASP A 107 -7.94 11.73 7.06
C ASP A 107 -7.93 11.20 5.64
N CYS A 108 -7.86 9.88 5.49
CA CYS A 108 -7.88 9.24 4.19
C CYS A 108 -9.24 8.60 3.91
N SER A 109 -9.69 8.76 2.67
CA SER A 109 -10.83 8.07 2.10
C SER A 109 -10.43 7.49 0.76
N SER A 110 -11.05 6.39 0.37
CA SER A 110 -10.79 5.77 -0.91
C SER A 110 -12.05 5.67 -1.75
N GLN A 111 -11.88 5.66 -3.07
CA GLN A 111 -12.95 5.42 -4.01
C GLN A 111 -12.54 4.31 -4.96
N VAL A 112 -13.31 3.23 -4.98
CA VAL A 112 -13.14 2.16 -5.96
C VAL A 112 -13.54 2.68 -7.33
N LYS A 113 -12.60 2.67 -8.28
CA LYS A 113 -12.82 3.13 -9.65
C LYS A 113 -12.96 1.95 -10.60
N THR A 114 -12.18 0.90 -10.38
CA THR A 114 -12.29 -0.41 -11.05
C THR A 114 -11.96 -1.53 -10.07
N LEU A 115 -12.00 -2.79 -10.49
CA LEU A 115 -11.67 -3.94 -9.64
C LEU A 115 -10.22 -3.91 -9.12
N SER A 116 -9.29 -3.31 -9.87
CA SER A 116 -7.87 -3.21 -9.52
C SER A 116 -7.40 -1.79 -9.21
N TRP A 117 -8.21 -0.77 -9.54
CA TRP A 117 -7.83 0.63 -9.34
C TRP A 117 -8.71 1.30 -8.28
N ILE A 118 -8.05 1.86 -7.27
CA ILE A 118 -8.64 2.62 -6.19
C ILE A 118 -7.91 3.96 -6.15
N GLU A 119 -8.67 5.05 -6.05
CA GLU A 119 -8.15 6.39 -5.80
C GLU A 119 -8.23 6.64 -4.30
N VAL A 120 -7.12 6.97 -3.65
CA VAL A 120 -7.04 7.33 -2.24
C VAL A 120 -6.82 8.84 -2.12
N ARG A 121 -7.69 9.49 -1.36
CA ARG A 121 -7.62 10.92 -1.05
C ARG A 121 -7.34 11.09 0.44
N CYS A 122 -6.20 11.68 0.76
CA CYS A 122 -5.79 11.95 2.13
C CYS A 122 -5.76 13.46 2.38
N ARG A 123 -6.62 13.94 3.28
CA ARG A 123 -6.60 15.30 3.77
C ARG A 123 -5.61 15.37 4.93
N VAL A 124 -4.59 16.21 4.78
CA VAL A 124 -3.58 16.46 5.82
C VAL A 124 -3.95 17.72 6.56
N LEU A 125 -4.08 17.63 7.87
CA LEU A 125 -4.24 18.76 8.77
C LEU A 125 -2.99 18.94 9.63
N VAL A 126 -2.60 20.18 9.83
CA VAL A 126 -1.49 20.58 10.71
C VAL A 126 -2.08 21.49 11.77
N ASP A 127 -1.91 21.15 13.04
CA ASP A 127 -2.47 21.90 14.19
C ASP A 127 -3.98 22.20 14.05
N GLY A 128 -4.71 21.25 13.46
CA GLY A 128 -6.16 21.34 13.22
C GLY A 128 -6.58 22.11 11.95
N GLU A 129 -5.63 22.70 11.20
CA GLU A 129 -5.91 23.40 9.95
C GLU A 129 -5.63 22.53 8.73
N THR A 130 -6.47 22.63 7.69
CA THR A 130 -6.22 21.88 6.44
C THR A 130 -5.00 22.43 5.73
N ALA A 131 -3.92 21.65 5.74
CA ALA A 131 -2.69 21.97 5.04
C ALA A 131 -2.80 21.66 3.55
N THR A 132 -3.26 20.45 3.20
CA THR A 132 -3.44 20.03 1.81
C THR A 132 -4.32 18.79 1.66
N THR A 133 -4.68 18.46 0.42
CA THR A 133 -5.25 17.15 0.03
C THR A 133 -4.33 16.46 -0.97
N LEU A 134 -3.93 15.25 -0.64
CA LEU A 134 -3.09 14.39 -1.47
C LEU A 134 -3.98 13.35 -2.15
N ILE A 135 -3.73 13.10 -3.44
CA ILE A 135 -4.46 12.11 -4.24
C ILE A 135 -3.44 11.12 -4.76
N MET A 136 -3.71 9.84 -4.52
CA MET A 136 -2.92 8.68 -4.93
C MET A 136 -3.84 7.70 -5.66
#